data_AF-A0A261QLP4-F1
#
_entry.id   AF-A0A261QLP4-F1
#
_cell.length_a   1.000
_cell.length_b   1.000
_cell.length_c   1.000
_cell.angle_alpha   90.00
_cell.angle_beta   90.00
_cell.angle_gamma   90.00
#
_symmetry.space_group_name_H-M   'P 1'
#
loop_
_entity.id
_entity.type
_entity.pdbx_description
1 polymer ?
#
loop_
_entity_poly.entity_id
_entity_poly.type
_entity_poly.pdbx_seq_one_letter_code
_entity_poly.pdbx_strand_id
1 'polypeptide(L)' 'MSNSIDFRRKVIFTLEDEGLSIRETAKQFRIGPASVSRWINQIDPKASTTRQRKIDRVDKRC' A
#
# COMPACT_ATOMS: atom_id res chain seq x y z
N MET A 1 -12.63 -3.96 -3.22
CA MET A 1 -12.46 -2.59 -3.76
C MET A 1 -10.97 -2.35 -4.01
N SER A 2 -10.53 -2.61 -5.23
CA SER A 2 -9.14 -2.51 -5.68
C SER A 2 -8.85 -1.08 -6.13
N ASN A 3 -8.41 -0.24 -5.18
CA ASN A 3 -7.86 1.07 -5.54
C ASN A 3 -6.54 0.87 -6.29
N SER A 4 -6.49 1.28 -7.56
CA SER A 4 -5.31 1.13 -8.43
C SER A 4 -4.08 1.82 -7.85
N ILE A 5 -2.89 1.25 -8.08
CA ILE A 5 -1.62 1.79 -7.57
C ILE A 5 -1.37 3.19 -8.14
N ASP A 6 -1.78 3.44 -9.38
CA ASP A 6 -1.68 4.73 -10.06
C ASP A 6 -2.42 5.84 -9.31
N PHE A 7 -3.58 5.52 -8.75
CA PHE A 7 -4.36 6.48 -7.97
C PHE A 7 -3.63 6.85 -6.68
N ARG A 8 -2.99 5.89 -6.01
CA ARG A 8 -2.19 6.16 -4.79
C ARG A 8 -0.99 7.04 -5.10
N ARG A 9 -0.30 6.75 -6.21
CA ARG A 9 0.84 7.58 -6.68
C ARG A 9 0.39 9.01 -6.98
N LYS A 10 -0.76 9.19 -7.65
CA LYS A 10 -1.31 10.51 -7.93
C LYS A 10 -1.62 11.30 -6.66
N VAL A 11 -2.20 10.65 -5.64
CA VAL A 11 -2.53 11.27 -4.34
C VAL A 11 -1.26 11.70 -3.59
N ILE A 12 -0.20 10.90 -3.63
CA ILE A 12 1.08 11.26 -2.98
C ILE A 12 1.78 12.38 -3.73
N PHE A 13 1.80 12.31 -5.07
CA PHE A 13 2.39 13.36 -5.89
C PHE A 13 1.70 14.72 -5.63
N THR A 14 0.37 14.76 -5.56
CA THR A 14 -0.36 15.99 -5.22
C THR A 14 -0.10 16.45 -3.78
N LEU A 15 0.07 15.54 -2.83
CA LEU A 15 0.43 15.89 -1.44
C LEU A 15 1.83 16.51 -1.35
N GLU A 16 2.81 16.00 -2.10
CA GLU A 16 4.18 16.55 -2.14
C GLU A 16 4.27 17.84 -2.95
N ASP A 17 3.57 17.93 -4.09
CA ASP A 17 3.58 19.06 -5.01
C ASP A 17 2.83 20.28 -4.43
N GLU A 18 1.64 20.06 -3.86
CA GLU A 18 0.85 21.13 -3.25
C GLU A 18 1.29 21.43 -1.79
N GLY A 19 2.15 20.60 -1.20
CA GLY A 19 2.58 20.73 0.21
C GLY A 19 1.44 20.59 1.22
N LEU A 20 0.37 19.87 0.85
CA LEU A 20 -0.87 19.77 1.62
C LEU A 20 -0.72 18.84 2.83
N SER A 21 -1.51 19.13 3.87
CA SER A 21 -1.63 18.21 5.00
C SER A 21 -2.41 16.95 4.62
N ILE A 22 -2.07 15.81 5.22
CA ILE A 22 -2.75 14.50 5.04
C ILE A 22 -4.28 14.64 5.15
N ARG A 23 -4.76 15.51 6.05
CA ARG A 23 -6.20 15.75 6.26
C ARG A 23 -6.86 16.49 5.10
N GLU A 24 -6.15 17.44 4.50
CA GLU A 24 -6.65 18.23 3.37
C GLU A 24 -6.70 17.38 2.10
N THR A 25 -5.62 16.65 1.83
CA THR A 25 -5.58 15.67 0.73
C THR A 25 -6.67 14.61 0.90
N ALA A 26 -6.87 14.09 2.12
CA ALA A 26 -7.95 13.15 2.42
C ALA A 26 -9.34 13.74 2.10
N LYS A 27 -9.58 15.01 2.43
CA LYS A 27 -10.83 15.72 2.13
C LYS A 27 -11.01 15.94 0.63
N GLN A 28 -9.95 16.31 -0.08
CA GLN A 28 -9.93 16.54 -1.53
C GLN A 28 -10.30 15.28 -2.32
N PHE A 29 -9.71 14.15 -1.95
CA PHE A 29 -9.97 12.87 -2.61
C PHE A 29 -11.13 12.06 -2.00
N ARG A 30 -11.77 12.56 -0.93
CA ARG A 30 -12.82 11.87 -0.13
C ARG A 30 -12.38 10.48 0.36
N ILE A 31 -11.14 10.38 0.80
CA ILE A 31 -10.55 9.15 1.32
C ILE A 31 -10.34 9.31 2.83
N GLY A 32 -10.35 8.21 3.58
CA GLY A 32 -9.95 8.24 4.98
C GLY A 32 -8.48 8.69 5.14
N PRO A 33 -8.16 9.56 6.11
CA PRO A 33 -6.79 10.02 6.35
C PRO A 33 -5.84 8.87 6.69
N ALA A 34 -6.35 7.83 7.36
CA ALA A 34 -5.60 6.61 7.65
C ALA A 34 -5.09 5.89 6.38
N SER A 35 -5.84 5.94 5.27
CA SER A 35 -5.42 5.35 4.01
C SER A 35 -4.28 6.14 3.38
N VAL A 36 -4.34 7.47 3.44
CA VAL A 36 -3.27 8.35 2.92
C VAL A 36 -1.99 8.14 3.74
N SER A 37 -2.08 8.14 5.07
CA SER A 37 -0.95 7.81 5.95
C SER A 37 -0.37 6.43 5.66
N ARG A 38 -1.21 5.44 5.36
CA ARG A 38 -0.76 4.09 4.98
C ARG A 38 -0.01 4.10 3.65
N TRP A 39 -0.46 4.89 2.67
CA TRP A 39 0.20 4.97 1.36
C TRP A 39 1.53 5.70 1.41
N ILE A 40 1.67 6.76 2.21
CA ILE A 40 2.96 7.44 2.45
C ILE A 40 4.01 6.42 2.94
N ASN A 41 3.61 5.53 3.85
CA ASN A 41 4.50 4.50 4.37
C ASN A 41 4.64 3.27 3.44
N GLN A 42 3.61 2.93 2.66
CA GLN A 42 3.54 1.75 1.79
C GLN A 42 2.66 2.01 0.56
N ILE A 43 3.29 2.51 -0.51
CA ILE A 43 2.64 2.76 -1.81
C ILE A 43 2.36 1.44 -2.52
N ASP A 44 3.40 0.62 -2.60
CA ASP A 44 3.34 -0.72 -3.16
C ASP A 44 2.81 -1.68 -2.08
N PRO A 45 1.79 -2.50 -2.36
CA PRO A 45 1.48 -3.61 -1.49
C PRO A 45 2.71 -4.51 -1.50
N LYS A 46 3.57 -4.45 -0.46
CA LYS A 46 4.77 -5.28 -0.29
C LYS A 46 4.50 -6.60 -1.00
N ALA A 47 5.11 -6.77 -2.19
CA ALA A 47 4.94 -7.96 -3.01
C ALA A 47 4.98 -9.10 -2.01
N SER A 48 3.83 -9.76 -1.82
CA SER A 48 3.60 -10.68 -0.73
C SER A 48 4.80 -11.59 -0.75
N THR A 49 5.74 -11.35 0.17
CA THR A 49 6.97 -12.11 0.24
C THR A 49 6.39 -13.38 0.77
N THR A 50 6.06 -14.26 -0.17
CA THR A 50 5.54 -15.59 0.04
C THR A 50 6.23 -16.04 1.29
N ARG A 51 5.50 -16.08 2.42
CA ARG A 51 6.04 -16.63 3.66
C ARG A 51 6.56 -17.98 3.20
N GLN A 52 7.87 -18.12 3.07
CA GLN A 52 8.49 -19.37 2.71
C GLN A 52 8.20 -20.25 3.92
N ARG A 53 7.01 -20.84 3.97
CA ARG A 53 6.78 -22.06 4.72
C ARG A 53 7.81 -22.98 4.12
N LYS A 54 8.85 -23.29 4.89
CA LYS A 54 9.69 -24.44 4.61
C LYS A 54 8.71 -25.57 4.40
N ILE A 55 8.54 -26.00 3.15
CA ILE A 55 7.96 -27.30 2.90
C ILE A 55 9.09 -28.22 3.32
N ASP A 56 9.07 -28.66 4.58
CA ASP A 56 9.87 -29.77 5.01
C ASP A 56 9.46 -30.97 4.14
N ARG A 57 10.19 -31.19 3.04
CA ARG A 57 10.22 -32.50 2.39
C ARG A 57 10.95 -33.43 3.36
N VAL A 58 10.23 -33.94 4.34
CA VAL A 58 10.55 -35.26 4.88
C VAL A 58 9.92 -36.25 3.91
N ASP A 59 10.76 -36.69 2.99
CA ASP A 59 10.65 -37.96 2.29
C ASP A 59 10.19 -39.04 3.29
N LYS A 60 9.00 -39.58 3.05
CA LYS A 60 8.62 -40.87 3.60
C LYS A 60 8.16 -41.74 2.45
N ARG A 61 8.99 -42.76 2.20
CA ARG A 61 8.63 -44.14 1.86
C ARG A 61 8.52 -44.44 0.37
N CYS A 62 9.49 -45.20 -0.14
CA CYS A 62 9.36 -46.64 -0.40
C CYS A 62 10.75 -47.28 -0.43
#